data_AF-A0A354C142-F1
#
_entry.id   AF-A0A354C142-F1
#
_cell.length_a   1.000
_cell.length_b   1.000
_cell.length_c   1.000
_cell.angle_alpha   90.00
_cell.angle_beta   90.00
_cell.angle_gamma   90.00
#
_symmetry.space_group_name_H-M   'P 1'
#
loop_
_entity.id
_entity.type
_entity.pdbx_description
1 polymer ?
#
loop_
_entity_poly.entity_id
_entity_poly.type
_entity_poly.pdbx_seq_one_letter_code
_entity_poly.pdbx_strand_id
1 'polypeptide(L)'
;MPGQPNVRAYYGILSHINPERIPGNEEAYYYTSPLEYFKVRSTLIDDAKALIPIDLWSKHTSSFRMGHAIAPEYIQGNWLGLRPFPYRLSGQGAVMSKEERVKWLEHNAYYALRTSDKYAWTWAEKIDWWTGNNLPAGFTEALFRAKKKVAAGLPLGFEIEQIIENAQKKAEEFYKDIK
;
A
#
# COMPACT_ATOMS: atom_id res chain seq x y z
N MET A 1 16.46 -33.32 -17.10
CA MET A 1 17.09 -32.00 -16.92
C MET A 1 17.07 -31.66 -15.43
N PRO A 2 18.18 -31.19 -14.82
CA PRO A 2 18.21 -30.84 -13.41
C PRO A 2 17.25 -29.68 -13.14
N GLY A 3 16.27 -29.91 -12.27
CA GLY A 3 15.14 -29.02 -12.04
C GLY A 3 15.57 -27.74 -11.34
N GLN A 4 15.32 -26.60 -11.99
CA GLN A 4 15.48 -25.30 -11.37
C GLN A 4 14.47 -25.17 -10.22
N PRO A 5 14.93 -24.91 -8.98
CA PRO A 5 14.05 -24.86 -7.81
C PRO A 5 12.89 -23.85 -7.96
N ASN A 6 13.12 -22.77 -8.72
CA ASN A 6 12.11 -21.74 -9.01
C ASN A 6 10.90 -22.31 -9.78
N VAL A 7 11.13 -23.24 -10.70
CA VAL A 7 10.06 -23.89 -11.48
C VAL A 7 9.14 -24.67 -10.54
N ARG A 8 9.70 -25.43 -9.59
CA ARG A 8 8.92 -26.21 -8.61
C ARG A 8 8.09 -25.33 -7.66
N ALA A 9 8.64 -24.19 -7.22
CA ALA A 9 7.93 -23.27 -6.36
C ALA A 9 6.68 -22.68 -7.04
N TYR A 10 6.79 -22.25 -8.30
CA TYR A 10 5.65 -21.72 -9.06
C TYR A 10 4.58 -22.78 -9.37
N TYR A 11 4.99 -24.00 -9.74
CA TYR A 11 4.03 -25.11 -9.89
C TYR A 11 3.29 -25.36 -8.57
N GLY A 12 3.97 -25.36 -7.42
CA GLY A 12 3.34 -25.53 -6.10
C GLY A 12 2.35 -24.43 -5.75
N ILE A 13 2.72 -23.16 -5.92
CA ILE A 13 1.86 -22.00 -5.65
C ILE A 13 0.66 -21.99 -6.59
N LEU A 14 0.88 -22.10 -7.90
CA LEU A 14 -0.20 -22.06 -8.88
C LEU A 14 -1.07 -23.31 -8.87
N SER A 15 -0.58 -24.46 -8.40
CA SER A 15 -1.44 -25.65 -8.21
C SER A 15 -2.44 -25.49 -7.05
N HIS A 16 -2.11 -24.68 -6.03
CA HIS A 16 -2.92 -24.51 -4.82
C HIS A 16 -3.47 -23.09 -4.61
N ILE A 17 -3.28 -22.18 -5.58
CA ILE A 17 -3.77 -20.81 -5.49
C ILE A 17 -5.30 -20.81 -5.37
N ASN A 18 -5.82 -20.11 -4.37
CA ASN A 18 -7.25 -19.87 -4.20
C ASN A 18 -7.55 -18.43 -4.63
N PRO A 19 -8.26 -18.21 -5.76
CA PRO A 19 -8.56 -16.87 -6.27
C PRO A 19 -9.39 -16.00 -5.31
N GLU A 20 -10.09 -16.60 -4.35
CA GLU A 20 -10.87 -15.86 -3.35
C GLU A 20 -10.02 -15.35 -2.17
N ARG A 21 -8.80 -15.88 -1.99
CA ARG A 21 -7.86 -15.40 -0.97
C ARG A 21 -6.86 -14.47 -1.62
N ILE A 22 -7.19 -13.18 -1.57
CA ILE A 22 -6.38 -12.13 -2.22
C ILE A 22 -5.32 -11.67 -1.22
N PRO A 23 -4.02 -11.92 -1.49
CA PRO A 23 -2.95 -11.45 -0.64
C PRO A 23 -2.85 -9.93 -0.66
N GLY A 24 -2.44 -9.40 0.48
CA GLY A 24 -2.13 -7.99 0.64
C GLY A 24 -0.72 -7.66 0.24
N ASN A 25 -0.53 -6.71 -0.66
CA ASN A 25 0.76 -6.04 -0.82
C ASN A 25 1.00 -5.14 0.39
N GLU A 26 1.75 -5.64 1.37
CA GLU A 26 2.14 -4.91 2.60
C GLU A 26 3.12 -3.76 2.34
N GLU A 27 3.93 -3.84 1.27
CA GLU A 27 4.84 -2.74 0.92
C GLU A 27 4.09 -1.44 0.63
N ALA A 28 2.81 -1.52 0.27
CA ALA A 28 1.94 -0.38 0.04
C ALA A 28 1.71 0.51 1.28
N TYR A 29 2.10 0.05 2.49
CA TYR A 29 2.17 0.91 3.67
C TYR A 29 3.04 2.15 3.46
N TYR A 30 4.10 2.01 2.65
CA TYR A 30 5.15 3.01 2.51
C TYR A 30 5.06 3.83 1.23
N TYR A 31 4.09 3.54 0.36
CA TYR A 31 3.98 4.23 -0.91
C TYR A 31 3.61 5.69 -0.68
N THR A 32 4.25 6.54 -1.48
CA THR A 32 4.11 7.99 -1.42
C THR A 32 3.81 8.60 -2.77
N SER A 33 3.67 7.75 -3.80
CA SER A 33 3.34 8.15 -5.15
C SER A 33 2.35 7.18 -5.82
N PRO A 34 1.56 7.66 -6.80
CA PRO A 34 0.71 6.80 -7.62
C PRO A 34 1.52 5.73 -8.36
N LEU A 35 2.72 6.08 -8.80
CA LEU A 35 3.57 5.24 -9.63
C LEU A 35 3.93 3.93 -8.94
N GLU A 36 4.16 3.94 -7.64
CA GLU A 36 4.49 2.73 -6.87
C GLU A 36 3.36 1.69 -6.93
N TYR A 37 2.10 2.12 -6.79
CA TYR A 37 0.91 1.27 -6.89
C TYR A 37 0.75 0.66 -8.29
N PHE A 38 0.89 1.46 -9.34
CA PHE A 38 0.78 0.94 -10.72
C PHE A 38 1.96 0.06 -11.11
N LYS A 39 3.16 0.38 -10.65
CA LYS A 39 4.38 -0.39 -10.92
C LYS A 39 4.27 -1.78 -10.33
N VAL A 40 3.95 -1.91 -9.04
CA VAL A 40 3.84 -3.23 -8.41
C VAL A 40 2.72 -4.07 -9.04
N ARG A 41 1.60 -3.44 -9.41
CA ARG A 41 0.51 -4.12 -10.12
C ARG A 41 1.01 -4.70 -11.45
N SER A 42 1.69 -3.89 -12.26
CA SER A 42 2.26 -4.32 -13.54
C SER A 42 3.31 -5.41 -13.35
N THR A 43 4.16 -5.28 -12.34
CA THR A 43 5.19 -6.28 -12.04
C THR A 43 4.61 -7.63 -11.68
N LEU A 44 3.55 -7.69 -10.86
CA LEU A 44 2.97 -8.97 -10.44
C LEU A 44 2.07 -9.61 -11.50
N ILE A 45 1.47 -8.81 -12.39
CA ILE A 45 0.57 -9.33 -13.43
C ILE A 45 1.33 -9.68 -14.72
N ASP A 46 2.31 -8.86 -15.10
CA ASP A 46 2.99 -8.98 -16.38
C ASP A 46 4.45 -9.41 -16.22
N ASP A 47 5.28 -8.65 -15.52
CA ASP A 47 6.72 -8.95 -15.44
C ASP A 47 7.01 -10.30 -14.78
N ALA A 48 6.20 -10.69 -13.79
CA ALA A 48 6.32 -11.98 -13.10
C ALA A 48 6.20 -13.18 -14.05
N LYS A 49 5.52 -13.05 -15.20
CA LYS A 49 5.40 -14.12 -16.19
C LYS A 49 6.76 -14.55 -16.75
N ALA A 50 7.76 -13.65 -16.79
CA ALA A 50 9.11 -14.00 -17.19
C ALA A 50 9.78 -15.07 -16.29
N LEU A 51 9.28 -15.23 -15.07
CA LEU A 51 9.75 -16.22 -14.09
C LEU A 51 8.85 -17.45 -14.00
N ILE A 52 7.73 -17.48 -14.74
CA ILE A 52 6.72 -18.54 -14.72
C ILE A 52 6.83 -19.38 -16.00
N PRO A 53 6.80 -20.72 -15.92
CA PRO A 53 6.68 -21.58 -17.10
C PRO A 53 5.51 -21.17 -18.01
N ILE A 54 5.74 -21.16 -19.33
CA ILE A 54 4.80 -20.63 -20.33
C ILE A 54 3.41 -21.31 -20.28
N ASP A 55 3.37 -22.60 -19.97
CA ASP A 55 2.15 -23.40 -19.82
C ASP A 55 1.30 -22.98 -18.61
N LEU A 56 1.88 -22.28 -17.64
CA LEU A 56 1.19 -21.77 -16.45
C LEU A 56 0.72 -20.31 -16.58
N TRP A 57 1.07 -19.60 -17.66
CA TRP A 57 0.73 -18.17 -17.80
C TRP A 57 -0.78 -17.91 -17.80
N SER A 58 -1.56 -18.76 -18.46
CA SER A 58 -3.03 -18.64 -18.46
C SER A 58 -3.58 -18.82 -17.05
N LYS A 59 -3.04 -19.79 -16.30
CA LYS A 59 -3.46 -20.07 -14.92
C LYS A 59 -3.12 -18.91 -14.00
N HIS A 60 -1.88 -18.39 -14.07
CA HIS A 60 -1.46 -17.19 -13.34
C HIS A 60 -2.41 -16.03 -13.60
N THR A 61 -2.66 -15.70 -14.87
CA THR A 61 -3.54 -14.59 -15.27
C THR A 61 -4.97 -14.77 -14.75
N SER A 62 -5.51 -16.00 -14.79
CA SER A 62 -6.87 -16.27 -14.34
C SER A 62 -7.04 -16.30 -12.83
N SER A 63 -5.99 -16.69 -12.09
CA SER A 63 -6.07 -17.00 -10.65
C SER A 63 -5.42 -15.95 -9.76
N PHE A 64 -4.44 -15.21 -10.25
CA PHE A 64 -3.78 -14.19 -9.48
C PHE A 64 -4.73 -13.01 -9.27
N ARG A 65 -4.81 -12.57 -8.02
CA ARG A 65 -5.55 -11.38 -7.59
C ARG A 65 -4.67 -10.62 -6.62
N MET A 66 -4.72 -9.30 -6.67
CA MET A 66 -3.94 -8.40 -5.82
C MET A 66 -4.86 -7.55 -4.95
N GLY A 67 -4.48 -7.43 -3.68
CA GLY A 67 -4.97 -6.40 -2.77
C GLY A 67 -3.80 -5.54 -2.31
N HIS A 68 -4.10 -4.34 -1.81
CA HIS A 68 -3.12 -3.47 -1.19
C HIS A 68 -3.41 -3.27 0.29
N ALA A 69 -2.34 -3.17 1.08
CA ALA A 69 -2.42 -2.82 2.48
C ALA A 69 -2.33 -1.29 2.65
N ILE A 70 -3.07 -0.75 3.60
CA ILE A 70 -3.03 0.66 3.98
C ILE A 70 -2.68 0.71 5.46
N ALA A 71 -1.70 1.54 5.86
CA ALA A 71 -1.30 1.71 7.25
C ALA A 71 -1.67 3.12 7.76
N PRO A 72 -2.88 3.32 8.31
CA PRO A 72 -3.25 4.58 8.94
C PRO A 72 -2.37 4.94 10.14
N GLU A 73 -1.82 3.96 10.84
CA GLU A 73 -0.87 4.17 11.96
C GLU A 73 0.37 4.94 11.54
N TYR A 74 0.92 4.54 10.39
CA TYR A 74 2.09 5.17 9.80
C TYR A 74 1.78 6.62 9.42
N ILE A 75 0.65 6.83 8.74
CA ILE A 75 0.19 8.14 8.29
C ILE A 75 -0.13 9.04 9.50
N GLN A 76 -0.66 8.48 10.59
CA GLN A 76 -0.92 9.19 11.83
C GLN A 76 0.38 9.60 12.55
N GLY A 77 1.51 8.96 12.23
CA GLY A 77 2.80 9.20 12.86
C GLY A 77 3.07 8.33 14.09
N ASN A 78 2.25 7.28 14.33
CA ASN A 78 2.39 6.42 15.50
C ASN A 78 3.62 5.50 15.45
N TRP A 79 4.27 5.42 14.29
CA TRP A 79 5.51 4.69 14.07
C TRP A 79 6.77 5.57 14.20
N LEU A 80 6.62 6.84 14.60
CA LEU A 80 7.77 7.72 14.87
C LEU A 80 8.64 7.12 15.97
N GLY A 81 9.95 7.04 15.71
CA GLY A 81 10.94 6.57 16.69
C GLY A 81 11.22 5.07 16.66
N LEU A 82 10.55 4.31 15.78
CA LEU A 82 10.93 2.93 15.46
C LEU A 82 12.26 2.95 14.66
N ARG A 83 13.40 2.98 15.36
CA ARG A 83 14.76 2.87 14.78
C ARG A 83 15.35 1.46 14.97
N PRO A 84 16.04 0.86 13.98
CA PRO A 84 16.09 1.21 12.56
C PRO A 84 15.45 0.08 11.73
N PHE A 85 14.19 0.24 11.35
CA PHE A 85 13.51 -0.73 10.51
C PHE A 85 12.43 -0.03 9.69
N PRO A 86 12.34 -0.22 8.37
CA PRO A 86 13.31 0.08 7.30
C PRO A 86 13.53 1.60 7.06
N TYR A 87 14.52 1.99 6.23
CA TYR A 87 14.82 3.39 5.79
C TYR A 87 13.59 4.19 5.28
N ARG A 88 12.48 3.50 5.03
CA ARG A 88 11.23 4.06 4.53
C ARG A 88 10.41 4.78 5.60
N LEU A 89 10.65 4.49 6.89
CA LEU A 89 10.01 5.19 8.01
C LEU A 89 10.74 6.51 8.28
N SER A 90 10.53 7.51 7.43
CA SER A 90 11.07 8.83 7.73
C SER A 90 10.26 9.54 8.83
N GLY A 91 9.08 9.04 9.23
CA GLY A 91 8.26 9.66 10.27
C GLY A 91 7.47 10.88 9.79
N GLN A 92 7.27 10.99 8.47
CA GLN A 92 6.55 12.06 7.78
C GLN A 92 5.19 12.35 8.44
N GLY A 93 4.44 11.29 8.78
CA GLY A 93 3.13 11.41 9.39
C GLY A 93 3.15 12.25 10.67
N ALA A 94 4.20 12.13 11.49
CA ALA A 94 4.28 12.86 12.76
C ALA A 94 4.49 14.38 12.59
N VAL A 95 5.09 14.81 11.48
CA VAL A 95 5.40 16.23 11.19
C VAL A 95 4.38 16.90 10.25
N MET A 96 3.43 16.14 9.72
CA MET A 96 2.33 16.64 8.89
C MET A 96 1.21 17.25 9.73
N SER A 97 0.51 18.23 9.16
CA SER A 97 -0.78 18.72 9.66
C SER A 97 -1.86 17.63 9.61
N LYS A 98 -2.97 17.84 10.31
CA LYS A 98 -4.11 16.88 10.28
C LYS A 98 -4.68 16.75 8.87
N GLU A 99 -4.84 17.87 8.18
CA GLU A 99 -5.39 17.96 6.83
C GLU A 99 -4.46 17.28 5.81
N GLU A 100 -3.15 17.41 5.98
CA GLU A 100 -2.14 16.73 5.16
C GLU A 100 -2.22 15.21 5.32
N ARG A 101 -2.33 14.71 6.57
CA ARG A 101 -2.51 13.28 6.84
C ARG A 101 -3.80 12.73 6.24
N VAL A 102 -4.90 13.48 6.33
CA VAL A 102 -6.18 13.12 5.72
C VAL A 102 -6.06 13.00 4.19
N LYS A 103 -5.36 13.95 3.54
CA LYS A 103 -5.08 13.88 2.10
C LYS A 103 -4.19 12.68 1.74
N TRP A 104 -3.16 12.41 2.54
CA TRP A 104 -2.28 11.27 2.31
C TRP A 104 -3.02 9.93 2.46
N LEU A 105 -3.87 9.78 3.48
CA LEU A 105 -4.70 8.59 3.63
C LEU A 105 -5.67 8.42 2.45
N GLU A 106 -6.32 9.51 2.02
CA GLU A 106 -7.22 9.46 0.87
C GLU A 106 -6.49 9.08 -0.43
N HIS A 107 -5.27 9.60 -0.63
CA HIS A 107 -4.40 9.20 -1.73
C HIS A 107 -4.09 7.70 -1.69
N ASN A 108 -3.57 7.20 -0.56
CA ASN A 108 -3.19 5.79 -0.43
C ASN A 108 -4.41 4.87 -0.61
N ALA A 109 -5.55 5.22 -0.01
CA ALA A 109 -6.79 4.47 -0.18
C ALA A 109 -7.29 4.50 -1.63
N TYR A 110 -7.19 5.64 -2.31
CA TYR A 110 -7.62 5.78 -3.70
C TYR A 110 -6.80 4.89 -4.62
N TYR A 111 -5.46 4.98 -4.56
CA TYR A 111 -4.60 4.18 -5.43
C TYR A 111 -4.62 2.70 -5.05
N ALA A 112 -4.61 2.37 -3.76
CA ALA A 112 -4.79 0.99 -3.29
C ALA A 112 -6.07 0.36 -3.85
N LEU A 113 -7.22 1.04 -3.78
CA LEU A 113 -8.47 0.52 -4.33
C LEU A 113 -8.45 0.48 -5.86
N ARG A 114 -7.85 1.47 -6.51
CA ARG A 114 -7.80 1.56 -7.98
C ARG A 114 -6.91 0.49 -8.61
N THR A 115 -5.91 -0.03 -7.89
CA THR A 115 -4.98 -1.04 -8.39
C THR A 115 -5.20 -2.44 -7.81
N SER A 116 -6.14 -2.61 -6.87
CA SER A 116 -6.57 -3.91 -6.36
C SER A 116 -7.69 -4.53 -7.22
N ASP A 117 -7.86 -5.85 -7.16
CA ASP A 117 -8.92 -6.55 -7.89
C ASP A 117 -10.27 -6.59 -7.15
N LYS A 118 -10.27 -6.53 -5.80
CA LYS A 118 -11.50 -6.66 -5.00
C LYS A 118 -11.54 -5.73 -3.79
N TYR A 119 -10.47 -5.73 -2.99
CA TYR A 119 -10.41 -4.94 -1.75
C TYR A 119 -8.98 -4.47 -1.46
N ALA A 120 -8.90 -3.36 -0.74
CA ALA A 120 -7.73 -2.97 0.04
C ALA A 120 -8.05 -3.21 1.52
N TRP A 121 -7.04 -3.53 2.32
CA TRP A 121 -7.20 -3.79 3.75
C TRP A 121 -6.42 -2.76 4.54
N THR A 122 -7.08 -2.24 5.58
CA THR A 122 -6.46 -1.33 6.54
C THR A 122 -5.85 -2.16 7.66
N TRP A 123 -4.60 -1.88 7.99
CA TRP A 123 -3.94 -2.44 9.16
C TRP A 123 -3.68 -1.34 10.17
N ALA A 124 -4.10 -1.56 11.41
CA ALA A 124 -3.90 -0.64 12.50
C ALA A 124 -3.74 -1.38 13.83
N GLU A 125 -3.04 -0.74 14.78
CA GLU A 125 -2.71 -1.30 16.09
C GLU A 125 -3.41 -0.55 17.22
N LYS A 126 -3.30 0.78 17.20
CA LYS A 126 -3.83 1.70 18.20
C LYS A 126 -5.15 2.31 17.76
N ILE A 127 -5.38 2.43 16.45
CA ILE A 127 -6.59 3.00 15.89
C ILE A 127 -7.67 1.92 15.78
N ASP A 128 -8.83 2.17 16.36
CA ASP A 128 -9.99 1.29 16.34
C ASP A 128 -11.18 1.98 15.65
N TRP A 129 -11.55 1.47 14.47
CA TRP A 129 -12.69 1.98 13.70
C TRP A 129 -14.05 1.57 14.28
N TRP A 130 -14.11 0.53 15.11
CA TRP A 130 -15.38 0.01 15.64
C TRP A 130 -15.82 0.80 16.87
N THR A 131 -14.88 1.11 17.75
CA THR A 131 -15.16 1.94 18.94
C THR A 131 -14.91 3.42 18.71
N GLY A 132 -14.13 3.77 17.67
CA GLY A 132 -13.65 5.13 17.42
C GLY A 132 -12.44 5.51 18.28
N ASN A 133 -11.92 4.59 19.10
CA ASN A 133 -10.75 4.86 19.93
C ASN A 133 -9.52 5.19 19.07
N ASN A 134 -8.86 6.31 19.39
CA ASN A 134 -7.72 6.86 18.66
C ASN A 134 -7.96 7.11 17.16
N LEU A 135 -9.22 7.13 16.69
CA LEU A 135 -9.54 7.40 15.29
C LEU A 135 -9.27 8.87 14.96
N PRO A 136 -8.31 9.18 14.07
CA PRO A 136 -8.02 10.57 13.72
C PRO A 136 -9.18 11.18 12.95
N ALA A 137 -9.53 12.41 13.28
CA ALA A 137 -10.59 13.15 12.59
C ALA A 137 -10.31 13.21 11.08
N GLY A 138 -11.32 12.92 10.26
CA GLY A 138 -11.22 12.95 8.80
C GLY A 138 -10.72 11.65 8.15
N PHE A 139 -10.22 10.67 8.91
CA PHE A 139 -9.69 9.43 8.32
C PHE A 139 -10.80 8.57 7.72
N THR A 140 -11.92 8.41 8.41
CA THR A 140 -13.08 7.67 7.90
C THR A 140 -13.64 8.33 6.63
N GLU A 141 -13.75 9.65 6.63
CA GLU A 141 -14.21 10.43 5.48
C GLU A 141 -13.24 10.34 4.29
N ALA A 142 -11.93 10.31 4.54
CA ALA A 142 -10.93 10.06 3.51
C ALA A 142 -11.13 8.70 2.82
N LEU A 143 -11.31 7.62 3.60
CA LEU A 143 -11.57 6.28 3.05
C LEU A 143 -12.86 6.24 2.21
N PHE A 144 -13.94 6.86 2.70
CA PHE A 144 -15.19 6.92 1.96
C PHE A 144 -15.09 7.75 0.68
N ARG A 145 -14.39 8.89 0.70
CA ARG A 145 -14.16 9.72 -0.50
C ARG A 145 -13.34 8.97 -1.54
N ALA A 146 -12.26 8.30 -1.13
CA ALA A 146 -11.47 7.45 -2.01
C ALA A 146 -12.32 6.35 -2.66
N LYS A 147 -13.06 5.58 -1.85
CA LYS A 147 -13.96 4.52 -2.36
C LYS A 147 -15.00 5.05 -3.33
N LYS A 148 -15.64 6.19 -3.01
CA LYS A 148 -16.63 6.82 -3.89
C LYS A 148 -16.01 7.25 -5.23
N LYS A 149 -14.81 7.84 -5.21
CA LYS A 149 -14.10 8.26 -6.43
C LYS A 149 -13.73 7.08 -7.30
N VAL A 150 -13.17 6.01 -6.72
CA VAL A 150 -12.82 4.79 -7.47
C VAL A 150 -14.08 4.15 -8.08
N ALA A 151 -15.15 3.99 -7.29
CA ALA A 151 -16.40 3.39 -7.78
C ALA A 151 -17.06 4.22 -8.91
N ALA A 152 -16.89 5.54 -8.89
CA ALA A 152 -17.43 6.44 -9.91
C ALA A 152 -16.47 6.72 -11.08
N GLY A 153 -15.28 6.12 -11.10
CA GLY A 153 -14.26 6.39 -12.13
C GLY A 153 -13.71 7.82 -12.12
N LEU A 154 -13.79 8.52 -10.98
CA LEU A 154 -13.35 9.91 -10.84
C LEU A 154 -11.87 10.01 -10.47
N PRO A 155 -11.18 11.10 -10.86
CA PRO A 155 -9.80 11.36 -10.43
C PRO A 155 -9.74 11.66 -8.92
N LEU A 156 -8.54 11.51 -8.33
CA LEU A 156 -8.28 11.86 -6.93
C LEU A 156 -8.56 13.35 -6.66
N GLY A 157 -8.19 14.23 -7.60
CA GLY A 157 -8.50 15.67 -7.56
C GLY A 157 -7.52 16.50 -6.74
N PHE A 158 -6.42 15.92 -6.28
CA PHE A 158 -5.29 16.62 -5.67
C PHE A 158 -4.03 15.75 -5.78
N GLU A 159 -2.88 16.39 -5.62
CA GLU A 159 -1.55 15.77 -5.60
C GLU A 159 -0.98 15.80 -4.16
N ILE A 160 -0.11 14.85 -3.82
CA ILE A 160 0.50 14.75 -2.47
C ILE A 160 2.02 14.90 -2.47
N GLU A 161 2.65 14.94 -3.65
CA GLU A 161 4.09 14.88 -3.85
C GLU A 161 4.79 15.94 -3.01
N GLN A 162 4.32 17.20 -3.10
CA GLN A 162 4.90 18.29 -2.32
C GLN A 162 4.66 18.15 -0.81
N ILE A 163 3.52 17.60 -0.40
CA ILE A 163 3.19 17.33 1.02
C ILE A 163 4.19 16.31 1.57
N ILE A 164 4.42 15.23 0.84
CA ILE A 164 5.36 14.17 1.20
C ILE A 164 6.79 14.71 1.26
N GLU A 165 7.25 15.39 0.20
CA GLU A 165 8.62 15.92 0.14
C GLU A 165 8.91 16.86 1.30
N ASN A 166 7.97 17.75 1.62
CA ASN A 166 8.12 18.69 2.72
C ASN A 166 8.15 17.96 4.07
N ALA A 167 7.30 16.95 4.25
CA ALA A 167 7.28 16.16 5.47
C ALA A 167 8.56 15.32 5.62
N GLN A 168 9.08 14.74 4.54
CA GLN A 168 10.35 14.00 4.53
C GLN A 168 11.52 14.89 4.97
N LYS A 169 11.65 16.09 4.39
CA LYS A 169 12.70 17.06 4.76
C LYS A 169 12.65 17.42 6.25
N LYS A 170 11.46 17.75 6.78
CA LYS A 170 11.26 18.07 8.20
C LYS A 170 11.60 16.89 9.11
N ALA A 171 11.21 15.68 8.72
CA ALA A 171 11.52 14.45 9.44
C ALA A 171 13.03 14.16 9.50
N GLU A 172 13.73 14.35 8.38
CA GLU A 172 15.18 14.17 8.31
C GLU A 172 15.91 15.16 9.21
N GLU A 173 15.44 16.41 9.28
CA GLU A 173 15.95 17.42 10.22
C GLU A 173 15.75 16.98 11.67
N PHE A 174 14.54 16.57 12.03
CA PHE A 174 14.24 16.05 13.38
C PHE A 174 15.20 14.92 13.80
N TYR A 175 15.56 14.03 12.87
CA TYR A 175 16.45 12.91 13.15
C TYR A 175 17.95 13.24 13.14
N LYS A 176 18.37 14.39 12.59
CA LYS A 176 19.76 14.88 12.69
C LYS A 176 20.09 15.30 14.12
N ASP A 177 19.11 15.85 14.83
CA ASP A 177 19.28 16.36 16.21
C ASP A 177 19.20 15.26 17.28
N ILE A 178 18.84 14.03 16.89
CA ILE A 178 18.73 12.83 17.76
C ILE A 178 19.84 11.82 17.39
N LYS A 179 21.04 12.33 17.06
CA LYS A 179 22.26 11.51 16.89
C LYS A 179 23.16 11.62 18.09
#